data_AF-A0A8T5N1S0-F1
#
_entry.id   AF-A0A8T5N1S0-F1
#
_cell.length_a   1.000
_cell.length_b   1.000
_cell.length_c   1.000
_cell.angle_alpha   90.00
_cell.angle_beta   90.00
_cell.angle_gamma   90.00
#
_symmetry.space_group_name_H-M   'P 1'
#
loop_
_entity.id
_entity.type
_entity.pdbx_description
1 polymer ?
#
loop_
_entity_poly.entity_id
_entity_poly.type
_entity_poly.pdbx_seq_one_letter_code
_entity_poly.pdbx_strand_id
1 'polypeptide(L)'
;MYVYIKVDKKKKIIKDIKFKTFGCAAAIATSSVITQLAKGKKFEDAKKITRDGIAKSLDGLPPIKMHCSNLAIEALKKAILDYEDKAKHSITLPKRGQSKAIEDYEKKNN
;
A
#
# COMPACT_ATOMS: atom_id res chain seq x y z
N MET A 1 -4.11 -1.82 5.88
CA MET A 1 -3.97 -0.55 5.14
C MET A 1 -4.38 -0.77 3.70
N TYR A 2 -5.17 0.14 3.12
CA TYR A 2 -5.54 0.12 1.70
C TYR A 2 -4.86 1.26 0.96
N VAL A 3 -4.31 0.97 -0.21
CA VAL A 3 -3.73 1.94 -1.13
C VAL A 3 -4.49 1.86 -2.44
N TYR A 4 -4.95 3.00 -2.92
CA TYR A 4 -5.70 3.15 -4.16
C TYR A 4 -4.84 3.95 -5.12
N ILE A 5 -4.64 3.43 -6.33
CA ILE A 5 -3.86 4.09 -7.38
C ILE A 5 -4.72 4.36 -8.61
N LYS A 6 -4.52 5.52 -9.22
CA LYS A 6 -5.03 5.86 -10.55
C LYS A 6 -3.84 5.83 -11.51
N VAL A 7 -3.97 5.07 -12.58
CA VAL A 7 -2.84 4.75 -13.46
C VAL A 7 -3.05 5.36 -14.85
N ASP A 8 -1.99 5.96 -15.40
CA ASP A 8 -1.91 6.23 -16.83
C ASP A 8 -1.51 4.94 -17.56
N LYS A 9 -2.47 4.29 -18.23
CA LYS A 9 -2.28 2.97 -18.83
C LYS A 9 -1.18 2.94 -19.90
N LYS A 10 -1.04 4.03 -20.68
CA LYS A 10 -0.08 4.10 -21.79
C LYS A 10 1.35 4.16 -21.28
N LYS A 11 1.57 4.91 -20.20
CA LYS A 11 2.91 5.17 -19.65
C LYS A 11 3.27 4.30 -18.43
N LYS A 12 2.31 3.52 -17.91
CA LYS A 12 2.43 2.77 -16.63
C LYS A 12 2.90 3.65 -15.47
N ILE A 13 2.33 4.86 -15.38
CA ILE A 13 2.63 5.86 -14.36
C ILE A 13 1.47 5.95 -13.35
N ILE A 14 1.79 6.09 -12.07
CA ILE A 14 0.81 6.38 -11.01
C ILE A 14 0.43 7.86 -11.09
N LYS A 15 -0.70 8.19 -11.73
CA LYS A 15 -1.21 9.57 -11.86
C LYS A 15 -1.67 10.14 -10.53
N ASP A 16 -2.37 9.32 -9.74
CA ASP A 16 -2.83 9.71 -8.41
C ASP A 16 -2.79 8.51 -7.47
N ILE A 17 -2.64 8.78 -6.17
CA ILE A 17 -2.56 7.76 -5.15
C ILE A 17 -3.18 8.27 -3.85
N LYS A 18 -4.02 7.44 -3.24
CA LYS A 18 -4.70 7.72 -1.97
C LYS A 18 -4.57 6.51 -1.06
N PHE A 19 -4.65 6.74 0.25
CA PHE A 19 -4.61 5.65 1.22
C PHE A 19 -5.77 5.76 2.21
N LYS A 20 -6.14 4.61 2.77
CA LYS A 20 -6.98 4.50 3.95
C LYS A 20 -6.31 3.56 4.93
N THR A 21 -5.94 4.09 6.08
CA THR A 21 -5.25 3.32 7.12
C THR A 21 -5.89 3.57 8.47
N PHE A 22 -5.85 2.55 9.33
CA PHE A 22 -6.18 2.67 10.75
C PHE A 22 -4.95 2.17 11.50
N GLY A 23 -4.44 2.96 12.44
CA GLY A 23 -3.22 2.67 13.14
C GLY A 23 -2.66 3.87 13.88
N CYS A 24 -1.47 3.69 14.46
CA CYS A 24 -0.78 4.74 15.20
C CYS A 24 -0.30 5.87 14.28
N ALA A 25 0.11 7.00 14.87
CA ALA A 25 0.63 8.16 14.14
C ALA A 25 1.76 7.79 13.16
N ALA A 26 2.63 6.83 13.53
CA ALA A 26 3.70 6.37 12.63
C ALA A 26 3.16 5.70 11.37
N ALA A 27 2.09 4.90 11.47
CA ALA A 27 1.47 4.26 10.31
C ALA A 27 0.81 5.30 9.38
N ILE A 28 0.21 6.35 9.94
CA ILE A 28 -0.37 7.46 9.16
C ILE A 28 0.73 8.24 8.45
N ALA A 29 1.83 8.57 9.15
CA ALA A 29 2.97 9.28 8.61
C ALA A 29 3.65 8.51 7.47
N THR A 30 3.95 7.22 7.66
CA THR A 30 4.56 6.39 6.61
C THR A 30 3.62 6.22 5.40
N SER A 31 2.31 6.12 5.65
CA SER A 31 1.29 6.08 4.59
C SER A 31 1.21 7.39 3.80
N SER A 32 1.41 8.53 4.44
CA SER A 32 1.45 9.82 3.77
C SER A 32 2.70 9.99 2.91
N VAL A 33 3.86 9.63 3.45
CA VAL A 33 5.13 9.71 2.71
C VAL A 33 5.12 8.81 1.48
N ILE A 34 4.59 7.59 1.58
CA ILE A 34 4.60 6.69 0.42
C ILE A 34 3.75 7.22 -0.74
N THR A 35 2.65 7.94 -0.47
CA THR A 35 1.85 8.53 -1.55
C THR A 35 2.61 9.64 -2.24
N GLN A 36 3.33 10.48 -1.49
CA GLN A 36 4.19 11.52 -2.05
C GLN A 36 5.32 10.92 -2.89
N LEU A 37 5.99 9.88 -2.39
CA LEU A 37 7.12 9.25 -3.08
C LEU A 37 6.71 8.49 -4.33
N ALA A 38 5.49 7.94 -4.39
CA ALA A 38 5.02 7.11 -5.50
C ALA A 38 4.25 7.89 -6.57
N LYS A 39 3.62 9.02 -6.23
CA LYS A 39 2.84 9.81 -7.18
C LYS A 39 3.74 10.32 -8.32
N GLY A 40 3.28 10.17 -9.56
CA GLY A 40 4.00 10.57 -10.77
C GLY A 40 5.10 9.61 -11.21
N LYS A 41 5.42 8.56 -10.43
CA LYS A 41 6.44 7.58 -10.80
C LYS A 41 5.89 6.44 -11.67
N LYS A 42 6.78 5.84 -12.46
CA LYS A 42 6.52 4.56 -13.13
C LYS A 42 6.45 3.44 -12.10
N PHE A 43 5.76 2.35 -12.44
CA PHE A 43 5.63 1.20 -11.55
C PHE A 43 6.96 0.61 -11.08
N GLU A 44 7.95 0.52 -11.98
CA GLU A 44 9.27 0.00 -11.65
C GLU A 44 9.96 0.84 -10.57
N ASP A 45 9.85 2.17 -10.68
CA ASP A 45 10.45 3.09 -9.71
C ASP A 45 9.66 3.10 -8.39
N ALA A 46 8.33 3.00 -8.46
CA ALA A 46 7.48 2.89 -7.28
C ALA A 46 7.76 1.59 -6.49
N LYS A 47 8.03 0.48 -7.18
CA LYS A 47 8.40 -0.81 -6.57
C LYS A 47 9.77 -0.77 -5.87
N LYS A 48 10.67 0.14 -6.28
CA LYS A 48 12.01 0.35 -5.69
C LYS A 48 12.00 1.20 -4.41
N ILE A 49 10.86 1.76 -4.00
CA ILE A 49 10.77 2.52 -2.74
C ILE A 49 11.11 1.59 -1.57
N THR A 50 12.09 2.00 -0.75
CA THR A 50 12.62 1.22 0.38
C THR A 50 12.20 1.82 1.71
N ARG A 51 12.32 0.99 2.77
CA ARG A 51 12.06 1.38 4.16
C ARG A 51 12.91 2.58 4.56
N ASP A 52 14.19 2.53 4.21
CA ASP A 52 15.14 3.59 4.57
C ASP A 52 14.84 4.89 3.84
N GLY A 53 14.35 4.82 2.60
CA GLY A 53 13.87 6.01 1.88
C GLY A 53 12.69 6.68 2.58
N ILE A 54 11.76 5.88 3.11
CA ILE A 54 10.61 6.40 3.89
C ILE A 54 11.09 6.98 5.22
N ALA A 55 11.97 6.28 5.93
CA ALA A 55 12.50 6.76 7.21
C ALA A 55 13.28 8.07 7.05
N LYS A 56 14.12 8.18 6.01
CA LYS A 56 14.83 9.43 5.69
C LYS A 56 13.88 10.57 5.37
N SER A 57 12.76 10.29 4.68
CA SER A 57 11.74 11.31 4.37
C SER A 57 10.97 11.79 5.61
N LEU A 58 11.04 11.05 6.71
CA LEU A 58 10.43 11.39 8.00
C LEU A 58 11.44 11.99 9.00
N ASP A 59 12.65 12.34 8.54
CA ASP A 59 13.78 12.76 9.37
C ASP A 59 14.19 11.72 10.43
N GLY A 60 14.00 10.44 10.08
CA GLY A 60 14.27 9.30 10.93
C GLY A 60 13.01 8.70 11.55
N LEU A 61 13.16 7.44 11.97
CA LEU A 61 12.13 6.69 12.67
C LEU A 61 12.83 5.84 13.75
N PRO A 62 12.32 5.81 15.00
CA PRO A 62 12.87 4.93 16.02
C PRO A 62 12.88 3.47 15.52
N PRO A 63 13.94 2.68 15.81
CA PRO A 63 14.10 1.33 15.27
C PRO A 63 12.85 0.43 15.45
N ILE A 64 12.18 0.54 16.60
CA ILE A 64 10.98 -0.23 16.92
C ILE A 64 9.77 0.10 16.03
N LYS A 65 9.68 1.33 15.51
CA LYS A 65 8.58 1.80 14.65
C LYS A 65 8.84 1.61 13.16
N MET A 66 10.02 1.10 12.79
CA MET A 66 10.36 0.86 11.40
C MET A 66 9.54 -0.26 10.73
N HIS A 67 8.91 -1.15 11.50
CA HIS A 67 7.99 -2.14 10.94
C HIS A 67 6.75 -1.48 10.29
N CYS A 68 6.32 -0.32 10.76
CA CYS A 68 5.18 0.43 10.19
C CYS A 68 5.46 0.93 8.76
N SER A 69 6.73 1.15 8.40
CA SER A 69 7.11 1.50 7.03
C SER A 69 7.01 0.31 6.06
N ASN A 70 7.17 -0.93 6.55
CA ASN A 70 7.02 -2.11 5.70
C ASN A 70 5.57 -2.30 5.25
N LEU A 71 4.62 -2.06 6.15
CA LEU A 71 3.19 -2.16 5.85
C LEU A 71 2.78 -1.26 4.67
N ALA A 72 3.27 -0.01 4.65
CA ALA A 72 2.99 0.92 3.57
C ALA A 72 3.58 0.45 2.24
N ILE A 73 4.85 0.00 2.25
CA ILE A 73 5.56 -0.48 1.06
C ILE A 73 4.86 -1.71 0.47
N GLU A 74 4.49 -2.67 1.31
CA GLU A 74 3.77 -3.87 0.87
C GLU A 74 2.41 -3.51 0.28
N ALA A 75 1.68 -2.57 0.90
CA ALA A 75 0.39 -2.12 0.38
C ALA A 75 0.52 -1.46 -1.00
N LEU A 76 1.54 -0.62 -1.22
CA LEU A 76 1.81 -0.03 -2.53
C LEU A 76 2.15 -1.11 -3.57
N LYS A 77 3.05 -2.04 -3.23
CA LYS A 77 3.43 -3.15 -4.12
C LYS A 77 2.21 -3.99 -4.51
N LYS A 78 1.38 -4.35 -3.53
CA LYS A 78 0.12 -5.08 -3.76
C LYS A 78 -0.86 -4.30 -4.63
N ALA A 79 -0.99 -2.99 -4.46
CA ALA A 79 -1.86 -2.17 -5.31
C ALA A 79 -1.38 -2.14 -6.78
N ILE A 80 -0.07 -2.11 -7.00
CA ILE A 80 0.50 -2.18 -8.35
C ILE A 80 0.29 -3.58 -8.96
N LEU A 81 0.56 -4.63 -8.18
CA LEU A 81 0.32 -6.01 -8.62
C LEU A 81 -1.15 -6.26 -8.93
N ASP A 82 -2.08 -5.82 -8.09
CA ASP A 82 -3.53 -5.92 -8.33
C ASP A 82 -3.93 -5.24 -9.64
N TYR A 83 -3.34 -4.09 -9.98
CA TYR A 83 -3.57 -3.46 -11.27
C TYR A 83 -2.98 -4.27 -12.44
N GLU A 84 -1.75 -4.79 -12.29
CA GLU A 84 -1.10 -5.62 -13.31
C GLU A 84 -1.84 -6.95 -13.54
N ASP A 85 -2.40 -7.54 -12.48
CA ASP A 85 -3.17 -8.78 -12.52
C ASP A 85 -4.58 -8.55 -13.05
N LYS A 86 -5.25 -7.45 -12.67
CA LYS A 86 -6.54 -7.04 -13.28
C LYS A 86 -6.44 -6.76 -14.78
N ALA A 87 -5.28 -6.32 -15.24
CA ALA A 87 -5.02 -6.18 -16.67
C ALA A 87 -4.90 -7.55 -17.38
N LYS A 88 -4.65 -8.64 -16.63
CA LYS A 88 -4.51 -10.00 -17.15
C LYS A 88 -5.77 -10.86 -16.95
N HIS A 89 -6.52 -10.67 -15.87
CA HIS A 89 -7.75 -11.39 -15.54
C HIS A 89 -8.74 -10.45 -14.84
N SER A 90 -10.00 -10.42 -15.27
CA SER A 90 -11.08 -9.71 -14.59
C SER A 90 -11.39 -10.36 -13.24
N ILE A 91 -10.59 -10.06 -12.22
CA ILE A 91 -10.76 -10.62 -10.87
C ILE A 91 -11.64 -9.67 -10.05
N THR A 92 -12.74 -10.24 -9.56
CA THR A 92 -13.69 -9.64 -8.62
C THR A 92 -12.98 -9.24 -7.33
N LEU A 93 -13.10 -7.98 -6.94
CA LEU A 93 -12.65 -7.52 -5.62
C LEU A 93 -13.36 -8.34 -4.53
N PRO A 94 -12.66 -8.84 -3.49
CA PRO A 94 -13.35 -9.41 -2.34
C PRO A 94 -14.26 -8.33 -1.76
N LYS A 95 -15.55 -8.67 -1.61
CA LYS A 95 -16.53 -7.75 -1.02
C LYS A 95 -16.05 -7.43 0.40
N ARG A 96 -16.21 -6.16 0.80
CA ARG A 96 -15.84 -5.66 2.13
C ARG A 96 -16.36 -6.63 3.21
N GLY A 97 -15.46 -7.32 3.92
CA GLY A 97 -15.79 -8.34 4.93
C GLY A 97 -15.28 -9.76 4.62
N GLN A 98 -14.91 -10.07 3.38
CA GLN A 98 -14.52 -11.43 2.98
C GLN A 98 -13.00 -11.63 2.99
N SER A 99 -12.36 -11.50 4.15
CA SER A 99 -11.03 -12.07 4.32
C SER A 99 -11.15 -13.35 5.12
N LYS A 100 -10.44 -14.41 4.71
CA LYS A 100 -10.36 -15.69 5.45
C LYS A 100 -10.09 -15.47 6.95
N ALA A 101 -9.26 -14.48 7.27
CA ALA A 101 -8.95 -14.09 8.65
C ALA A 101 -10.15 -13.54 9.47
N ILE A 102 -11.18 -12.98 8.82
CA ILE A 102 -12.42 -12.52 9.48
C ILE A 102 -13.37 -13.71 9.67
N GLU A 103 -13.51 -14.57 8.65
CA GLU A 103 -14.29 -15.82 8.76
C GLU A 103 -13.73 -16.75 9.85
N ASP A 104 -12.40 -16.85 9.94
CA ASP A 104 -11.71 -17.65 10.96
C ASP A 104 -11.86 -17.04 12.36
N TYR A 105 -12.00 -15.71 12.47
CA TYR A 105 -12.26 -15.03 13.75
C TYR A 105 -13.71 -15.21 14.21
N GLU A 106 -14.69 -15.07 13.31
CA GLU A 106 -16.11 -15.26 13.64
C GLU A 106 -16.42 -16.71 13.98
N LYS A 107 -15.82 -17.69 13.29
CA LYS A 107 -15.96 -19.12 13.62
C LYS A 107 -15.34 -19.53 14.96
N LYS A 108 -14.35 -18.80 15.44
CA LYS A 108 -13.65 -19.12 16.70
C LYS A 108 -14.34 -18.50 17.92
N ASN A 109 -15.22 -17.52 17.72
CA ASN A 109 -15.87 -16.75 18.77
C ASN A 109 -17.41 -16.85 18.72
N ASN A 110 -17.94 -17.86 18.02
CA ASN A 110 -19.35 -18.24 17.97
C ASN A 110 -19.44 -19.77 18.13
#